data_AF-A0A1F3B2D8-F1
#
_entry.id   AF-A0A1F3B2D8-F1
#
_cell.length_a   1.000
_cell.length_b   1.000
_cell.length_c   1.000
_cell.angle_alpha   90.00
_cell.angle_beta   90.00
_cell.angle_gamma   90.00
#
_symmetry.space_group_name_H-M   'P 1'
#
loop_
_entity.id
_entity.type
_entity.pdbx_description
1 polymer ?
#
loop_
_entity_poly.entity_id
_entity_poly.type
_entity_poly.pdbx_seq_one_letter_code
_entity_poly.pdbx_strand_id
1 'polypeptide(L)' 'MFKPEMIRDHWTTVQPKLREIWPNLSEQDVQVINGDAELLVTKVREKYNSISRDEIFSKLATYLPVQPVTSVR' A
#
# COMPACT_ATOMS: atom_id res chain seq x y z
N MET A 1 4.24 -13.20 -4.57
CA MET A 1 3.89 -12.11 -5.51
C MET A 1 2.88 -11.23 -4.79
N PHE A 2 3.14 -9.92 -4.68
CA PHE A 2 2.18 -9.02 -4.04
C PHE A 2 0.93 -8.90 -4.90
N LYS A 3 -0.24 -9.09 -4.30
CA LYS A 3 -1.51 -8.89 -5.01
C LYS A 3 -2.20 -7.64 -4.48
N PRO A 4 -2.73 -6.77 -5.35
CA PRO A 4 -3.44 -5.57 -4.93
C PRO A 4 -4.65 -5.87 -4.03
N GLU A 5 -5.30 -7.03 -4.19
CA GLU A 5 -6.37 -7.51 -3.30
C GLU A 5 -5.95 -7.60 -1.82
N MET A 6 -4.66 -7.89 -1.55
CA MET A 6 -4.14 -7.96 -0.18
C MET A 6 -4.21 -6.63 0.57
N ILE A 7 -4.18 -5.49 -0.15
CA ILE A 7 -4.33 -4.16 0.47
C ILE A 7 -5.74 -4.04 1.06
N ARG A 8 -6.75 -4.54 0.35
CA ARG A 8 -8.14 -4.53 0.81
C ARG A 8 -8.37 -5.53 1.93
N ASP A 9 -7.87 -6.76 1.79
CA ASP A 9 -8.00 -7.81 2.81
C ASP A 9 -7.34 -7.42 4.14
N HIS A 10 -6.23 -6.70 4.08
CA HIS A 10 -5.47 -6.24 5.26
C HIS A 10 -5.54 -4.72 5.44
N TRP A 11 -6.63 -4.08 4.99
CA TRP A 11 -6.74 -2.62 4.98
C TRP A 11 -6.59 -2.01 6.36
N THR A 12 -7.15 -2.63 7.40
CA THR A 12 -7.04 -2.18 8.79
C THR A 12 -5.59 -2.15 9.31
N THR A 13 -4.72 -3.00 8.76
CA THR A 13 -3.27 -3.00 9.07
C THR A 13 -2.53 -1.96 8.22
N VAL A 14 -2.89 -1.81 6.95
CA VAL A 14 -2.21 -0.91 5.99
C VAL A 14 -2.56 0.55 6.23
N GLN A 15 -3.82 0.87 6.53
CA GLN A 15 -4.33 2.22 6.70
C GLN A 15 -3.48 3.09 7.64
N PRO A 16 -3.15 2.68 8.88
CA PRO A 16 -2.28 3.47 9.74
C PRO A 16 -0.85 3.60 9.19
N LYS A 17 -0.35 2.58 8.49
CA LYS A 17 0.99 2.58 7.87
C LYS A 17 1.10 3.55 6.70
N LEU A 18 0.02 3.81 5.95
CA LEU A 18 0.07 4.73 4.82
C LEU A 18 0.58 6.12 5.21
N ARG A 19 0.15 6.64 6.36
CA ARG A 19 0.59 7.96 6.84
C ARG A 19 1.99 7.93 7.44
N GLU A 20 2.45 6.77 7.92
CA GLU A 20 3.84 6.58 8.34
C GLU A 20 4.80 6.55 7.13
N ILE A 21 4.40 5.88 6.04
CA ILE A 21 5.20 5.76 4.81
C ILE A 21 5.13 7.04 3.97
N TRP A 22 3.94 7.62 3.86
CA TRP A 22 3.62 8.79 3.04
C TRP A 22 2.93 9.88 3.89
N PRO A 23 3.68 10.63 4.72
CA PRO A 23 3.12 11.64 5.62
C PRO A 23 2.37 12.81 4.95
N ASN A 24 2.53 13.02 3.64
CA ASN A 24 1.81 14.02 2.85
C ASN A 24 0.42 13.53 2.41
N LEU A 25 0.07 12.26 2.64
CA LEU A 25 -1.29 11.79 2.49
C LEU A 25 -2.13 12.28 3.68
N SER A 26 -3.22 12.98 3.36
CA SER A 26 -4.17 13.43 4.36
C SER A 26 -5.03 12.27 4.85
N GLU A 27 -5.68 12.42 6.01
CA GLU A 27 -6.64 11.42 6.49
C GLU A 27 -7.79 11.20 5.50
N GLN A 28 -8.26 12.27 4.84
CA GLN A 28 -9.24 12.18 3.77
C GLN A 28 -8.73 11.38 2.57
N ASP A 29 -7.47 11.59 2.14
CA ASP A 29 -6.87 10.84 1.04
C ASP A 29 -6.86 9.33 1.38
N VAL A 30 -6.46 8.99 2.61
CA VAL A 30 -6.46 7.61 3.11
C VAL A 30 -7.86 7.02 3.17
N GLN A 31 -8.85 7.77 3.66
CA GLN A 31 -10.24 7.30 3.71
C GLN A 31 -10.82 7.04 2.30
N VAL A 32 -10.49 7.88 1.32
CA VAL A 32 -10.94 7.69 -0.08
C VAL A 32 -10.32 6.45 -0.71
N ILE A 33 -9.08 6.10 -0.36
CA ILE A 33 -8.42 4.89 -0.86
C ILE A 33 -9.20 3.63 -0.45
N ASN A 34 -9.62 3.52 0.81
CA ASN A 34 -10.46 2.42 1.31
C ASN A 34 -10.05 1.00 0.84
N GLY A 35 -8.76 0.70 0.81
CA GLY A 35 -8.25 -0.60 0.37
C GLY A 35 -8.10 -0.77 -1.14
N ASP A 36 -8.47 0.23 -1.95
CA ASP A 36 -8.33 0.20 -3.40
C ASP A 36 -6.90 0.51 -3.83
N ALA A 37 -6.26 -0.47 -4.45
CA ALA A 37 -4.86 -0.37 -4.83
C ALA A 37 -4.61 0.66 -5.96
N GLU A 38 -5.57 0.87 -6.86
CA GLU A 38 -5.42 1.80 -7.98
C GLU A 38 -5.59 3.25 -7.53
N LEU A 39 -6.57 3.50 -6.65
CA LEU A 39 -6.74 4.78 -5.98
C LEU A 39 -5.54 5.10 -5.08
N LEU A 40 -4.99 4.11 -4.37
CA LEU A 40 -3.78 4.28 -3.58
C LEU A 40 -2.62 4.79 -4.44
N VAL A 41 -2.36 4.12 -5.57
CA VAL A 41 -1.28 4.51 -6.50
C VAL A 41 -1.52 5.92 -7.03
N THR A 42 -2.76 6.24 -7.38
CA THR A 42 -3.15 7.57 -7.88
C THR A 42 -2.86 8.65 -6.84
N LYS A 43 -3.39 8.49 -5.62
CA LYS A 43 -3.24 9.45 -4.51
C LYS A 43 -1.78 9.66 -4.10
N VAL A 44 -1.02 8.57 -4.00
CA VAL A 44 0.41 8.64 -3.68
C VAL A 44 1.18 9.39 -4.77
N ARG A 45 0.89 9.11 -6.06
CA ARG A 45 1.54 9.82 -7.18
C ARG A 45 1.18 11.29 -7.24
N GLU A 46 -0.07 11.67 -6.93
CA GLU A 46 -0.48 13.09 -6.84
C GLU A 46 0.34 13.89 -5.82
N LYS A 47 0.79 13.25 -4.73
CA LYS A 47 1.53 13.92 -3.64
C LYS A 47 3.05 13.82 -3.76
N TYR A 48 3.56 12.73 -4.32
CA TYR A 48 4.98 12.37 -4.28
C TYR A 48 5.64 12.26 -5.65
N ASN A 49 5.03 12.81 -6.71
CA ASN A 49 5.53 12.94 -8.09
C ASN A 49 6.82 12.13 -8.39
N SER A 50 6.71 11.09 -9.24
CA SER A 50 7.79 10.18 -9.70
C SER A 50 7.99 8.88 -8.91
N ILE A 51 7.09 8.55 -7.98
CA ILE A 51 7.07 7.20 -7.39
C ILE A 51 6.31 6.19 -8.28
N SER A 52 6.93 5.04 -8.53
CA SER A 52 6.38 3.98 -9.38
C SER A 52 5.43 3.08 -8.61
N ARG A 53 4.46 2.48 -9.33
CA ARG A 53 3.50 1.50 -8.76
C ARG A 53 4.22 0.35 -8.03
N ASP A 54 5.28 -0.18 -8.61
CA ASP A 54 6.08 -1.26 -8.02
C ASP A 54 6.74 -0.84 -6.70
N GLU A 55 7.22 0.39 -6.59
CA GLU A 55 7.84 0.89 -5.36
C GLU A 55 6.81 1.06 -4.25
N ILE A 56 5.63 1.59 -4.60
CA ILE A 56 4.49 1.71 -3.67
C ILE A 56 4.12 0.34 -3.11
N PHE A 57 3.93 -0.64 -3.98
CA PHE A 57 3.56 -1.99 -3.55
C PHE A 57 4.69 -2.70 -2.82
N SER A 58 5.95 -2.50 -3.20
CA SER A 58 7.10 -3.04 -2.48
C SER A 58 7.20 -2.50 -1.05
N LYS A 59 6.94 -1.20 -0.85
CA LYS A 59 6.87 -0.60 0.49
C LYS A 59 5.71 -1.15 1.30
N LEU A 60 4.56 -1.42 0.70
CA LEU A 60 3.42 -2.02 1.40
C LEU A 60 3.63 -3.50 1.71
N ALA A 61 4.29 -4.23 0.82
CA ALA A 61 4.60 -5.63 0.97
C ALA A 61 5.43 -5.94 2.22
N THR A 62 6.23 -4.98 2.73
CA THR A 62 6.98 -5.18 3.98
C THR A 62 6.12 -5.16 5.24
N TYR A 63 4.91 -4.60 5.16
CA TYR A 63 3.97 -4.50 6.28
C TYR A 63 2.80 -5.49 6.17
N LEU A 64 2.59 -6.05 4.99
CA LEU A 64 1.65 -7.14 4.80
C LEU A 64 2.35 -8.47 5.08
N PRO A 65 1.61 -9.48 5.59
CA PRO A 65 2.09 -10.85 5.58
C PRO A 65 2.10 -11.33 4.13
N VAL A 66 3.08 -10.89 3.34
CA VAL A 66 3.44 -11.58 2.12
C VAL A 66 3.93 -12.93 2.59
N GLN A 67 3.09 -13.95 2.41
CA GLN A 67 3.46 -15.31 2.80
C GLN A 67 4.87 -15.54 2.24
N PRO A 68 5.88 -15.82 3.09
CA PRO A 68 7.13 -16.31 2.57
C PRO A 68 6.72 -17.54 1.77
N VAL A 69 7.05 -17.56 0.48
CA VAL A 69 7.08 -18.84 -0.22
C VAL A 69 8.02 -19.69 0.62
N THR A 70 7.47 -20.55 1.47
CA THR A 70 8.25 -21.51 2.22
C THR A 70 8.93 -22.32 1.14
N SER A 71 10.19 -21.99 0.89
CA SER A 71 11.07 -22.80 0.08
C SER A 71 11.18 -24.10 0.84
N VAL A 72 10.34 -25.05 0.45
CA VAL A 72 10.41 -26.44 0.88
C VAL A 72 11.79 -26.90 0.40
N ARG A 73 12.72 -27.02 1.34
CA ARG A 73 13.99 -27.73 1.16
C ARG A 73 13.75 -29.22 1.15
#